data_AF-A0A520DN26-F1
#
_entry.id   AF-A0A520DN26-F1
#
_cell.length_a   1.000
_cell.length_b   1.000
_cell.length_c   1.000
_cell.angle_alpha   90.00
_cell.angle_beta   90.00
_cell.angle_gamma   90.00
#
_symmetry.space_group_name_H-M   'P 1'
#
loop_
_entity.id
_entity.type
_entity.pdbx_description
1 polymer ?
#
loop_
_entity_poly.entity_id
_entity_poly.type
_entity_poly.pdbx_seq_one_letter_code
_entity_poly.pdbx_strand_id
1 'polypeptide(L)'
;MTNNLFTNQTNRGKFDEIYKEITGKNLDPKILINEKKETFLFQYMQGELNNLFDLFTDLELLSTEEIDRVTPEKLKRAIAELLIQMPVYRYYNYNFPLPDNDSENLKALLDIAANQEDLKEATLALKRMFLLVPLHSDAEYNGKLSKFYQRLMQFSGPLMAKGVEDTVMFTYNRFVGHSEVGDAPDAFGFSVTEFHQKMVDRQLHWPLSLNGSSTHDTKKGEDFRARINVLTDLPQVWQVAIQDFNSAIKNSEKLSEIFKSIHNNDFYLIFQTILGAIPYPGEDADEFDNRLVQFIEKALREAKKRSDWAEPNEEYEKLLQDFALQLIDENEESFAIISKLLNRIADFGILNSLAQLVLKFVCPGIPDVYQGTELWDLSLVDPDNRRPVDYEKRSQFIQEESSLKELWSSRYSGKIKLWLTKKLINFRKENQDVFTQGDYIPLKVEGTYHDNILAFARKYKQRYVVIAVPLGLATISQAEEIANFNWLDTQIILPKEFPTSWRNIITEKDEVKDILNENILVNQLFGELQIGLIELKNKPIERSAGILMHITSLPSKTELVILDLKPIDLLIF
;
A
#
# COMPACT_ATOMS: atom_id res chain seq x y z
N MET A 1 2.77 0.91 -0.79
CA MET A 1 2.78 2.39 -0.60
C MET A 1 1.38 2.97 -0.50
N THR A 2 0.52 2.83 -1.52
CA THR A 2 -0.86 3.36 -1.47
C THR A 2 -1.68 2.82 -0.31
N ASN A 3 -1.55 1.53 0.02
CA ASN A 3 -2.18 0.95 1.22
C ASN A 3 -1.85 1.75 2.50
N ASN A 4 -0.56 2.07 2.70
CA ASN A 4 -0.09 2.86 3.84
C ASN A 4 -0.59 4.33 3.78
N LEU A 5 -0.81 4.92 2.61
CA LEU A 5 -1.40 6.26 2.52
C LEU A 5 -2.82 6.31 3.08
N PHE A 6 -3.61 5.25 2.85
CA PHE A 6 -4.99 5.14 3.33
C PHE A 6 -5.09 4.60 4.77
N THR A 7 -3.98 4.25 5.39
CA THR A 7 -3.94 3.85 6.80
C THR A 7 -3.64 5.08 7.66
N ASN A 8 -4.54 5.40 8.57
CA ASN A 8 -4.41 6.58 9.43
C ASN A 8 -3.39 6.34 10.56
N GLN A 9 -2.15 6.75 10.28
CA GLN A 9 -1.03 6.52 11.18
C GLN A 9 -1.19 7.11 12.58
N THR A 10 -2.00 8.18 12.73
CA THR A 10 -2.21 8.84 14.02
C THR A 10 -2.87 7.92 15.05
N ASN A 11 -3.60 6.90 14.58
CA ASN A 11 -4.32 5.95 15.40
C ASN A 11 -3.53 4.65 15.68
N ARG A 12 -2.23 4.58 15.35
CA ARG A 12 -1.38 3.41 15.63
C ARG A 12 -1.45 2.97 17.08
N GLY A 13 -1.29 3.92 18.01
CA GLY A 13 -1.31 3.63 19.46
C GLY A 13 -2.64 3.02 19.93
N LYS A 14 -3.77 3.44 19.33
CA LYS A 14 -5.09 2.86 19.65
C LYS A 14 -5.21 1.42 19.16
N PHE A 15 -4.68 1.10 17.98
CA PHE A 15 -4.64 -0.27 17.48
C PHE A 15 -3.68 -1.16 18.28
N ASP A 16 -2.55 -0.62 18.76
CA ASP A 16 -1.65 -1.34 19.67
C ASP A 16 -2.36 -1.66 21.01
N GLU A 17 -3.10 -0.70 21.58
CA GLU A 17 -3.92 -0.88 22.78
C GLU A 17 -5.00 -1.96 22.58
N ILE A 18 -5.80 -1.85 21.52
CA ILE A 18 -6.86 -2.83 21.20
C ILE A 18 -6.27 -4.23 21.04
N TYR A 19 -5.15 -4.36 20.30
CA TYR A 19 -4.54 -5.66 20.06
C TYR A 19 -3.97 -6.28 21.35
N LYS A 20 -3.41 -5.46 22.24
CA LYS A 20 -2.96 -5.88 23.56
C LYS A 20 -4.12 -6.33 24.45
N GLU A 21 -5.25 -5.63 24.45
CA GLU A 21 -6.46 -6.02 25.18
C GLU A 21 -6.97 -7.39 24.74
N ILE A 22 -6.98 -7.65 23.43
CA ILE A 22 -7.46 -8.91 22.85
C ILE A 22 -6.52 -10.07 23.16
N THR A 23 -5.22 -9.88 22.98
CA THR A 23 -4.24 -10.97 23.10
C THR A 23 -3.71 -11.15 24.53
N GLY A 24 -3.90 -10.16 25.40
CA GLY A 24 -3.31 -10.10 26.73
C GLY A 24 -1.78 -9.92 26.72
N LYS A 25 -1.18 -9.63 25.56
CA LYS A 25 0.28 -9.56 25.38
C LYS A 25 0.69 -8.28 24.67
N ASN A 26 1.84 -7.74 25.05
CA ASN A 26 2.49 -6.67 24.30
C ASN A 26 3.48 -7.30 23.33
N LEU A 27 3.03 -7.55 22.09
CA LEU A 27 3.83 -8.22 21.07
C LEU A 27 4.66 -7.20 20.29
N ASP A 28 5.98 -7.40 20.25
CA ASP A 28 6.88 -6.62 19.40
C ASP A 28 7.09 -7.36 18.06
N PRO A 29 6.69 -6.78 16.92
CA PRO A 29 6.85 -7.41 15.62
C PRO A 29 8.32 -7.69 15.27
N LYS A 30 9.29 -6.90 15.75
CA LYS A 30 10.73 -7.16 15.50
C LYS A 30 11.20 -8.42 16.21
N ILE A 31 10.76 -8.62 17.45
CA ILE A 31 11.06 -9.83 18.22
C ILE A 31 10.40 -11.04 17.53
N LEU A 32 9.12 -10.91 17.13
CA LEU A 32 8.42 -11.98 16.43
C LEU A 32 9.08 -12.37 15.11
N ILE A 33 9.56 -11.39 14.31
CA ILE A 33 10.30 -11.66 13.07
C ILE A 33 11.54 -12.51 13.35
N ASN A 34 12.33 -12.13 14.35
CA ASN A 34 13.53 -12.88 14.73
C ASN A 34 13.19 -14.29 15.21
N GLU A 35 12.25 -14.44 16.17
CA GLU A 35 11.83 -15.73 16.70
C GLU A 35 11.29 -16.66 15.61
N LYS A 36 10.50 -16.13 14.68
CA LYS A 36 9.89 -16.92 13.61
C LYS A 36 10.90 -17.31 12.54
N LYS A 37 11.80 -16.41 12.12
CA LYS A 37 12.92 -16.77 11.24
C LYS A 37 13.81 -17.82 11.89
N GLU A 38 14.15 -17.67 13.16
CA GLU A 38 14.95 -18.64 13.89
C GLU A 38 14.27 -20.01 13.91
N THR A 39 13.02 -20.07 14.34
CA THR A 39 12.23 -21.30 14.38
C THR A 39 12.19 -21.95 13.00
N PHE A 40 11.91 -21.17 11.95
CA PHE A 40 11.83 -21.69 10.59
C PHE A 40 13.15 -22.26 10.10
N LEU A 41 14.25 -21.54 10.36
CA LEU A 41 15.59 -21.93 9.97
C LEU A 41 16.01 -23.25 10.61
N PHE A 42 15.80 -23.40 11.92
CA PHE A 42 16.28 -24.58 12.66
C PHE A 42 15.35 -25.79 12.59
N GLN A 43 14.05 -25.61 12.37
CA GLN A 43 13.08 -26.72 12.36
C GLN A 43 12.71 -27.17 10.94
N TYR A 44 12.66 -26.26 9.96
CA TYR A 44 12.13 -26.56 8.62
C TYR A 44 13.18 -26.39 7.51
N MET A 45 14.26 -25.64 7.76
CA MET A 45 15.33 -25.42 6.77
C MET A 45 16.71 -25.87 7.27
N GLN A 46 16.75 -26.79 8.25
CA GLN A 46 18.01 -27.27 8.82
C GLN A 46 18.93 -27.90 7.77
N GLY A 47 18.36 -28.63 6.80
CA GLY A 47 19.13 -29.21 5.70
C GLY A 47 19.92 -28.16 4.91
N GLU A 48 19.32 -27.00 4.62
CA GLU A 48 20.01 -25.94 3.90
C GLU A 48 21.02 -25.18 4.73
N LEU A 49 20.77 -25.03 6.03
CA LEU A 49 21.77 -24.51 6.94
C LEU A 49 22.97 -25.46 7.06
N ASN A 50 22.73 -26.78 7.06
CA ASN A 50 23.80 -27.79 7.04
C ASN A 50 24.63 -27.66 5.75
N ASN A 51 23.97 -27.68 4.58
CA ASN A 51 24.63 -27.54 3.28
C ASN A 51 25.46 -26.25 3.18
N LEU A 52 24.95 -25.13 3.72
CA LEU A 52 25.68 -23.87 3.75
C LEU A 52 26.92 -23.94 4.66
N PHE A 53 26.81 -24.61 5.81
CA PHE A 53 27.91 -24.78 6.74
C PHE A 53 28.98 -25.76 6.24
N ASP A 54 28.57 -26.81 5.51
CA ASP A 54 29.50 -27.72 4.85
C ASP A 54 30.28 -26.96 3.77
N LEU A 55 29.60 -26.14 2.96
CA LEU A 55 30.26 -25.26 1.99
C LEU A 55 31.24 -24.27 2.67
N PHE A 56 30.86 -23.71 3.81
CA PHE A 56 31.75 -22.83 4.59
C PHE A 56 33.04 -23.56 5.00
N THR A 57 32.91 -24.80 5.45
CA THR A 57 34.03 -25.63 5.90
C THR A 57 34.92 -26.04 4.73
N ASP A 58 34.32 -26.47 3.61
CA ASP A 58 35.04 -26.89 2.38
C ASP A 58 35.84 -25.75 1.74
N LEU A 59 35.44 -24.51 1.95
CA LEU A 59 36.12 -23.33 1.40
C LEU A 59 37.30 -22.85 2.24
N GLU A 60 37.52 -23.43 3.42
CA GLU A 60 38.67 -23.15 4.31
C GLU A 60 38.89 -21.64 4.53
N LEU A 61 37.81 -20.90 4.80
CA LEU A 61 37.81 -19.43 4.84
C LEU A 61 38.42 -18.83 6.12
N LEU A 62 38.60 -19.65 7.16
CA LEU A 62 39.19 -19.27 8.44
C LEU A 62 40.57 -19.88 8.62
N SER A 63 41.44 -19.18 9.36
CA SER A 63 42.73 -19.71 9.77
C SER A 63 42.58 -20.81 10.84
N THR A 64 43.56 -21.71 10.94
CA THR A 64 43.58 -22.77 11.97
C THR A 64 43.44 -22.22 13.39
N GLU A 65 44.10 -21.08 13.68
CA GLU A 65 44.00 -20.43 14.98
C GLU A 65 42.59 -19.93 15.30
N GLU A 66 41.83 -19.49 14.29
CA GLU A 66 40.43 -19.05 14.48
C GLU A 66 39.49 -20.23 14.69
N ILE A 67 39.73 -21.33 13.98
CA ILE A 67 38.99 -22.59 14.13
C ILE A 67 39.20 -23.16 15.53
N ASP A 68 40.43 -23.16 16.04
CA ASP A 68 40.75 -23.70 17.37
C ASP A 68 40.10 -22.90 18.53
N ARG A 69 39.75 -21.63 18.29
CA ARG A 69 39.12 -20.74 19.28
C ARG A 69 37.60 -20.91 19.37
N VAL A 70 36.95 -21.50 18.36
CA VAL A 70 35.49 -21.49 18.23
C VAL A 70 34.98 -22.85 17.78
N THR A 71 34.00 -23.41 18.50
CA THR A 71 33.42 -24.70 18.09
C THR A 71 32.65 -24.57 16.77
N PRO A 72 32.59 -25.63 15.93
CA PRO A 72 31.82 -25.63 14.68
C PRO A 72 30.35 -25.23 14.88
N GLU A 73 29.74 -25.65 15.99
CA GLU A 73 28.35 -25.32 16.33
C GLU A 73 28.15 -23.82 16.54
N LYS A 74 29.12 -23.15 17.20
CA LYS A 74 29.08 -21.70 17.41
C LYS A 74 29.27 -20.92 16.12
N LEU A 75 30.16 -21.37 15.23
CA LEU A 75 30.32 -20.77 13.89
C LEU A 75 29.04 -20.91 13.06
N LYS A 76 28.46 -22.11 13.03
CA LYS A 76 27.21 -22.37 12.35
C LYS A 76 26.06 -21.52 12.90
N ARG A 77 25.98 -21.38 14.23
CA ARG A 77 24.98 -20.52 14.87
C ARG A 77 25.22 -19.04 14.52
N ALA A 78 26.46 -18.56 14.49
CA ALA A 78 26.76 -17.18 14.08
C ALA A 78 26.39 -16.92 12.60
N ILE A 79 26.61 -17.88 11.70
CA ILE A 79 26.12 -17.80 10.30
C ILE A 79 24.59 -17.77 10.25
N ALA A 80 23.93 -18.59 11.06
CA ALA A 80 22.47 -18.59 11.17
C ALA A 80 21.93 -17.24 11.68
N GLU A 81 22.59 -16.62 12.67
CA GLU A 81 22.23 -15.29 13.16
C GLU A 81 22.30 -14.24 12.06
N LEU A 82 23.31 -14.28 11.18
CA LEU A 82 23.36 -13.36 10.04
C LEU A 82 22.11 -13.49 9.16
N LEU A 83 21.67 -14.72 8.86
CA LEU A 83 20.45 -14.97 8.07
C LEU A 83 19.19 -14.47 8.79
N ILE A 84 19.08 -14.68 10.10
CA ILE A 84 17.94 -14.27 10.92
C ILE A 84 17.84 -12.73 10.93
N GLN A 85 18.96 -12.06 11.19
CA GLN A 85 19.02 -10.60 11.32
C GLN A 85 18.92 -9.84 9.98
N MET A 86 18.95 -10.54 8.83
CA MET A 86 18.86 -9.89 7.51
C MET A 86 17.61 -8.96 7.43
N PRO A 87 17.80 -7.64 7.20
CA PRO A 87 16.72 -6.65 7.22
C PRO A 87 16.01 -6.55 5.87
N VAL A 88 16.63 -7.09 4.82
CA VAL A 88 16.13 -7.18 3.46
C VAL A 88 16.18 -8.63 2.99
N TYR A 89 15.51 -8.93 1.89
CA TYR A 89 15.54 -10.26 1.28
C TYR A 89 16.95 -10.78 1.02
N ARG A 90 17.83 -9.94 0.45
CA ARG A 90 19.24 -10.26 0.17
C ARG A 90 20.01 -9.01 -0.23
N TYR A 91 21.33 -9.07 -0.10
CA TYR A 91 22.25 -8.14 -0.75
C TYR A 91 22.68 -8.65 -2.13
N TYR A 92 23.20 -7.76 -2.98
CA TYR A 92 23.49 -8.04 -4.40
C TYR A 92 24.96 -7.84 -4.80
N ASN A 93 25.78 -7.22 -3.96
CA ASN A 93 27.21 -7.13 -4.17
C ASN A 93 27.90 -8.36 -3.57
N TYR A 94 28.46 -9.21 -4.43
CA TYR A 94 29.10 -10.48 -4.01
C TYR A 94 30.61 -10.47 -4.14
N ASN A 95 31.19 -9.48 -4.81
CA ASN A 95 32.62 -9.43 -5.09
C ASN A 95 33.35 -8.86 -3.88
N PHE A 96 34.24 -9.65 -3.29
CA PHE A 96 35.09 -9.21 -2.19
C PHE A 96 36.43 -8.61 -2.70
N PRO A 97 36.94 -7.55 -2.03
CA PRO A 97 36.35 -6.86 -0.88
C PRO A 97 35.07 -6.08 -1.26
N LEU A 98 34.11 -6.05 -0.34
CA LEU A 98 32.84 -5.36 -0.57
C LEU A 98 33.04 -3.83 -0.62
N PRO A 99 32.22 -3.10 -1.39
CA PRO A 99 32.17 -1.64 -1.32
C PRO A 99 31.80 -1.15 0.09
N ASP A 100 32.24 0.06 0.46
CA ASP A 100 32.10 0.62 1.82
C ASP A 100 30.67 0.50 2.37
N ASN A 101 29.66 0.87 1.58
CA ASN A 101 28.26 0.81 2.01
C ASN A 101 27.77 -0.62 2.32
N ASP A 102 28.14 -1.60 1.50
CA ASP A 102 27.78 -3.01 1.73
C ASP A 102 28.55 -3.59 2.92
N SER A 103 29.82 -3.18 3.09
CA SER A 103 30.65 -3.59 4.21
C SER A 103 30.09 -3.08 5.55
N GLU A 104 29.59 -1.83 5.60
CA GLU A 104 28.96 -1.26 6.80
C GLU A 104 27.61 -1.94 7.11
N ASN A 105 26.82 -2.26 6.08
CA ASN A 105 25.58 -3.03 6.26
C ASN A 105 25.86 -4.43 6.84
N LEU A 106 26.88 -5.13 6.33
CA LEU A 106 27.26 -6.44 6.86
C LEU A 106 27.86 -6.33 8.27
N LYS A 107 28.66 -5.30 8.54
CA LYS A 107 29.20 -5.00 9.86
C LYS A 107 28.08 -4.79 10.88
N ALA A 108 27.04 -4.05 10.55
CA ALA A 108 25.90 -3.83 11.45
C ALA A 108 25.22 -5.16 11.85
N LEU A 109 25.08 -6.11 10.92
CA LEU A 109 24.51 -7.44 11.22
C LEU A 109 25.40 -8.27 12.14
N LEU A 110 26.70 -8.26 11.88
CA LEU A 110 27.69 -8.91 12.73
C LEU A 110 27.70 -8.28 14.13
N ASP A 111 27.61 -6.96 14.23
CA ASP A 111 27.60 -6.27 15.53
C ASP A 111 26.35 -6.63 16.36
N ILE A 112 25.19 -6.85 15.72
CA ILE A 112 23.99 -7.36 16.39
C ILE A 112 24.23 -8.78 16.92
N ALA A 113 24.76 -9.69 16.08
CA ALA A 113 25.04 -11.07 16.48
C ALA A 113 26.10 -11.15 17.61
N ALA A 114 27.05 -10.22 17.64
CA ALA A 114 28.10 -10.16 18.65
C ALA A 114 27.60 -9.76 20.04
N ASN A 115 26.38 -9.19 20.16
CA ASN A 115 25.77 -8.91 21.46
C ASN A 115 25.38 -10.18 22.22
N GLN A 116 25.34 -11.33 21.55
CA GLN A 116 25.19 -12.63 22.20
C GLN A 116 26.57 -13.11 22.67
N GLU A 117 26.82 -13.05 23.99
CA GLU A 117 28.15 -13.32 24.56
C GLU A 117 28.67 -14.73 24.16
N ASP A 118 27.79 -15.72 24.07
CA ASP A 118 28.14 -17.09 23.67
C ASP A 118 28.65 -17.21 22.23
N LEU A 119 28.29 -16.26 21.35
CA LEU A 119 28.65 -16.23 19.92
C LEU A 119 29.75 -15.22 19.59
N LYS A 120 30.20 -14.43 20.55
CA LYS A 120 31.11 -13.31 20.34
C LYS A 120 32.38 -13.68 19.58
N GLU A 121 33.07 -14.73 19.98
CA GLU A 121 34.29 -15.19 19.30
C GLU A 121 34.02 -15.68 17.87
N ALA A 122 32.90 -16.39 17.66
CA ALA A 122 32.47 -16.85 16.34
C ALA A 122 32.17 -15.67 15.42
N THR A 123 31.42 -14.70 15.91
CA THR A 123 31.05 -13.50 15.17
C THR A 123 32.26 -12.61 14.88
N LEU A 124 33.22 -12.52 15.81
CA LEU A 124 34.50 -11.84 15.58
C LEU A 124 35.31 -12.51 14.47
N ALA A 125 35.34 -13.85 14.43
CA ALA A 125 35.97 -14.58 13.32
C ALA A 125 35.29 -14.29 11.98
N LEU A 126 33.95 -14.35 11.92
CA LEU A 126 33.20 -13.99 10.71
C LEU A 126 33.43 -12.53 10.30
N LYS A 127 33.52 -11.60 11.26
CA LYS A 127 33.80 -10.19 11.01
C LYS A 127 35.17 -9.98 10.37
N ARG A 128 36.21 -10.67 10.87
CA ARG A 128 37.54 -10.63 10.25
C ARG A 128 37.50 -11.23 8.85
N MET A 129 36.89 -12.40 8.70
CA MET A 129 36.75 -13.11 7.43
C MET A 129 36.07 -12.26 6.35
N PHE A 130 34.96 -11.59 6.68
CA PHE A 130 34.22 -10.79 5.71
C PHE A 130 34.82 -9.41 5.45
N LEU A 131 35.36 -8.73 6.47
CA LEU A 131 35.65 -7.29 6.38
C LEU A 131 37.14 -6.95 6.35
N LEU A 132 38.00 -7.78 6.95
CA LEU A 132 39.42 -7.45 7.12
C LEU A 132 40.33 -8.29 6.23
N VAL A 133 40.18 -9.61 6.26
CA VAL A 133 41.01 -10.54 5.48
C VAL A 133 40.97 -10.22 3.98
N PRO A 134 39.81 -9.92 3.35
CA PRO A 134 39.73 -9.71 1.90
C PRO A 134 40.50 -8.48 1.39
N LEU A 135 40.82 -7.53 2.27
CA LEU A 135 41.59 -6.33 1.95
C LEU A 135 43.07 -6.64 1.71
N HIS A 136 43.54 -7.79 2.18
CA HIS A 136 44.95 -8.19 2.16
C HIS A 136 45.18 -9.56 1.52
N SER A 137 44.11 -10.23 1.08
CA SER A 137 44.15 -11.54 0.43
C SER A 137 44.23 -11.45 -1.09
N ASP A 138 44.59 -12.57 -1.72
CA ASP A 138 44.62 -12.71 -3.16
C ASP A 138 43.22 -12.93 -3.78
N ALA A 139 43.19 -12.99 -5.12
CA ALA A 139 41.96 -13.22 -5.87
C ALA A 139 41.36 -14.61 -5.64
N GLU A 140 42.16 -15.60 -5.25
CA GLU A 140 41.67 -16.96 -5.00
C GLU A 140 40.82 -17.00 -3.72
N TYR A 141 41.36 -16.48 -2.61
CA TYR A 141 40.62 -16.37 -1.36
C TYR A 141 39.37 -15.51 -1.51
N ASN A 142 39.49 -14.34 -2.13
CA ASN A 142 38.35 -13.44 -2.35
C ASN A 142 37.29 -14.10 -3.24
N GLY A 143 37.68 -14.93 -4.20
CA GLY A 143 36.78 -15.75 -5.00
C GLY A 143 36.02 -16.79 -4.18
N LYS A 144 36.71 -17.51 -3.27
CA LYS A 144 36.08 -18.47 -2.34
C LYS A 144 35.07 -17.77 -1.41
N LEU A 145 35.45 -16.64 -0.82
CA LEU A 145 34.58 -15.85 0.05
C LEU A 145 33.35 -15.31 -0.70
N SER A 146 33.56 -14.80 -1.92
CA SER A 146 32.47 -14.33 -2.81
C SER A 146 31.47 -15.46 -3.10
N LYS A 147 31.95 -16.67 -3.37
CA LYS A 147 31.11 -17.86 -3.59
C LYS A 147 30.30 -18.22 -2.34
N PHE A 148 30.93 -18.21 -1.16
CA PHE A 148 30.22 -18.47 0.10
C PHE A 148 29.13 -17.42 0.37
N TYR A 149 29.50 -16.14 0.26
CA TYR A 149 28.57 -15.04 0.52
C TYR A 149 27.41 -15.02 -0.49
N GLN A 150 27.66 -15.34 -1.75
CA GLN A 150 26.60 -15.49 -2.74
C GLN A 150 25.61 -16.60 -2.33
N ARG A 151 26.09 -17.75 -1.84
CA ARG A 151 25.23 -18.84 -1.36
C ARG A 151 24.46 -18.43 -0.10
N LEU A 152 25.09 -17.71 0.82
CA LEU A 152 24.43 -17.13 2.00
C LEU A 152 23.26 -16.21 1.58
N MET A 153 23.49 -15.31 0.62
CA MET A 153 22.48 -14.38 0.10
C MET A 153 21.40 -15.06 -0.77
N GLN A 154 21.69 -16.22 -1.36
CA GLN A 154 20.65 -17.06 -1.99
C GLN A 154 19.71 -17.66 -0.95
N PHE A 155 20.19 -17.92 0.28
CA PHE A 155 19.40 -18.54 1.34
C PHE A 155 18.62 -17.52 2.19
N SER A 156 19.12 -16.29 2.35
CA SER A 156 18.44 -15.24 3.13
C SER A 156 17.03 -14.92 2.59
N GLY A 157 16.83 -14.96 1.27
CA GLY A 157 15.55 -14.65 0.63
C GLY A 157 14.43 -15.63 1.00
N PRO A 158 14.61 -16.95 0.76
CA PRO A 158 13.66 -17.97 1.20
C PRO A 158 13.34 -17.90 2.70
N LEU A 159 14.33 -17.63 3.55
CA LEU A 159 14.11 -17.49 4.99
C LEU A 159 13.26 -16.25 5.31
N MET A 160 13.46 -15.12 4.62
CA MET A 160 12.61 -13.94 4.76
C MET A 160 11.16 -14.25 4.38
N ALA A 161 10.94 -14.84 3.19
CA ALA A 161 9.61 -15.18 2.72
C ALA A 161 8.90 -16.13 3.70
N LYS A 162 9.56 -17.22 4.08
CA LYS A 162 8.96 -18.24 4.96
C LYS A 162 8.81 -17.80 6.41
N GLY A 163 9.82 -17.15 6.96
CA GLY A 163 9.80 -16.70 8.35
C GLY A 163 8.88 -15.50 8.58
N VAL A 164 8.70 -14.62 7.59
CA VAL A 164 7.94 -13.37 7.75
C VAL A 164 6.60 -13.42 7.04
N GLU A 165 6.57 -13.56 5.71
CA GLU A 165 5.32 -13.47 4.94
C GLU A 165 4.39 -14.65 5.18
N ASP A 166 4.94 -15.85 5.29
CA ASP A 166 4.18 -17.09 5.49
C ASP A 166 4.06 -17.46 6.98
N THR A 167 4.45 -16.61 7.92
CA THR A 167 4.33 -16.93 9.36
C THR A 167 4.05 -15.71 10.24
N VAL A 168 4.91 -14.68 10.25
CA VAL A 168 4.68 -13.48 11.08
C VAL A 168 3.39 -12.78 10.65
N MET A 169 3.14 -12.65 9.35
CA MET A 169 1.93 -12.00 8.82
C MET A 169 0.62 -12.73 9.15
N PHE A 170 0.68 -14.00 9.58
CA PHE A 170 -0.46 -14.80 10.08
C PHE A 170 -0.54 -14.86 11.61
N THR A 171 0.46 -14.35 12.32
CA THR A 171 0.53 -14.40 13.78
C THR A 171 0.48 -13.02 14.45
N TYR A 172 0.93 -11.96 13.78
CA TYR A 172 0.82 -10.58 14.24
C TYR A 172 -0.41 -9.91 13.62
N ASN A 173 -1.56 -10.07 14.27
CA ASN A 173 -2.87 -9.72 13.71
C ASN A 173 -3.40 -8.34 14.18
N ARG A 174 -2.51 -7.43 14.60
CA ARG A 174 -2.88 -6.06 15.06
C ARG A 174 -3.84 -5.38 14.09
N PHE A 175 -3.46 -5.39 12.81
CA PHE A 175 -4.28 -4.91 11.71
C PHE A 175 -3.91 -5.65 10.43
N VAL A 176 -4.78 -6.54 9.98
CA VAL A 176 -4.46 -7.51 8.90
C VAL A 176 -4.36 -6.88 7.51
N GLY A 177 -4.70 -5.59 7.39
CA GLY A 177 -4.52 -4.78 6.19
C GLY A 177 -3.07 -4.54 5.80
N HIS A 178 -2.13 -4.70 6.75
CA HIS A 178 -0.67 -4.64 6.50
C HIS A 178 0.02 -6.01 6.47
N SER A 179 -0.73 -7.10 6.65
CA SER A 179 -0.23 -8.46 6.45
C SER A 179 -0.29 -8.82 4.96
N GLU A 180 0.59 -8.20 4.16
CA GLU A 180 0.60 -8.28 2.70
C GLU A 180 2.03 -8.37 2.14
N VAL A 181 2.19 -9.04 0.99
CA VAL A 181 3.48 -9.19 0.30
C VAL A 181 4.06 -7.81 -0.04
N GLY A 182 5.32 -7.58 0.36
CA GLY A 182 6.01 -6.31 0.16
C GLY A 182 5.60 -5.18 1.12
N ASP A 183 4.71 -5.44 2.07
CA ASP A 183 4.50 -4.58 3.26
C ASP A 183 5.34 -5.10 4.44
N ALA A 184 5.27 -4.43 5.59
CA ALA A 184 5.96 -4.87 6.81
C ALA A 184 4.97 -5.15 7.94
N PRO A 185 5.16 -6.19 8.77
CA PRO A 185 4.26 -6.48 9.89
C PRO A 185 4.08 -5.30 10.86
N ASP A 186 5.09 -4.43 11.02
CA ASP A 186 5.04 -3.27 11.90
C ASP A 186 4.54 -1.98 11.22
N ALA A 187 4.28 -2.02 9.91
CA ALA A 187 3.74 -0.89 9.15
C ALA A 187 2.37 -0.47 9.70
N PHE A 188 2.15 0.85 9.71
CA PHE A 188 0.87 1.46 10.12
C PHE A 188 0.73 2.85 9.51
N GLY A 189 0.80 2.91 8.19
CA GLY A 189 0.52 4.12 7.42
C GLY A 189 1.68 5.07 7.17
N PHE A 190 1.44 6.06 6.31
CA PHE A 190 2.36 7.15 5.95
C PHE A 190 1.67 8.51 6.10
N SER A 191 2.48 9.54 6.35
CA SER A 191 2.08 10.93 6.10
C SER A 191 2.01 11.23 4.59
N VAL A 192 1.26 12.28 4.25
CA VAL A 192 1.23 12.85 2.90
C VAL A 192 2.64 13.22 2.41
N THR A 193 3.46 13.80 3.28
CA THR A 193 4.86 14.16 2.98
C THR A 193 5.70 12.94 2.62
N GLU A 194 5.62 11.85 3.40
CA GLU A 194 6.35 10.62 3.11
C GLU A 194 5.89 9.97 1.80
N PHE A 195 4.59 10.00 1.52
CA PHE A 195 4.06 9.51 0.25
C PHE A 195 4.61 10.31 -0.94
N HIS A 196 4.60 11.65 -0.86
CA HIS A 196 5.18 12.51 -1.89
C HIS A 196 6.67 12.23 -2.11
N GLN A 197 7.45 12.09 -1.03
CA GLN A 197 8.87 11.76 -1.14
C GLN A 197 9.07 10.43 -1.87
N LYS A 198 8.28 9.40 -1.52
CA LYS A 198 8.34 8.10 -2.22
C LYS A 198 7.96 8.19 -3.69
N MET A 199 7.02 9.07 -4.07
CA MET A 199 6.66 9.28 -5.48
C MET A 199 7.76 10.01 -6.25
N VAL A 200 8.42 10.99 -5.63
CA VAL A 200 9.60 11.67 -6.20
C VAL A 200 10.75 10.68 -6.40
N ASP A 201 11.08 9.90 -5.37
CA ASP A 201 12.14 8.88 -5.44
C ASP A 201 11.84 7.83 -6.51
N ARG A 202 10.57 7.40 -6.61
CA ARG A 202 10.11 6.47 -7.65
C ARG A 202 10.26 7.06 -9.05
N GLN A 203 9.88 8.32 -9.25
CA GLN A 203 10.06 8.99 -10.53
C GLN A 203 11.53 9.07 -10.94
N LEU A 204 12.43 9.35 -10.01
CA LEU A 204 13.86 9.50 -10.29
C LEU A 204 14.53 8.16 -10.65
N HIS A 205 14.21 7.10 -9.92
CA HIS A 205 14.96 5.83 -10.02
C HIS A 205 14.23 4.75 -10.82
N TRP A 206 12.90 4.73 -10.79
CA TRP A 206 12.07 3.67 -11.39
C TRP A 206 10.78 4.21 -12.05
N PRO A 207 10.86 5.18 -12.98
CA PRO A 207 9.69 5.86 -13.54
C PRO A 207 8.71 4.95 -14.30
N LEU A 208 9.17 3.76 -14.72
CA LEU A 208 8.41 2.78 -15.49
C LEU A 208 8.14 1.47 -14.72
N SER A 209 8.41 1.43 -13.41
CA SER A 209 8.06 0.27 -12.57
C SER A 209 6.54 0.08 -12.49
N LEU A 210 6.07 -1.16 -12.30
CA LEU A 210 4.65 -1.48 -12.18
C LEU A 210 4.05 -0.89 -10.89
N ASN A 211 2.86 -0.33 -11.00
CA ASN A 211 1.98 0.07 -9.90
C ASN A 211 0.91 -1.02 -9.75
N GLY A 212 1.26 -2.11 -9.05
CA GLY A 212 0.33 -3.18 -8.71
C GLY A 212 -0.38 -2.93 -7.38
N SER A 213 -1.65 -3.31 -7.30
CA SER A 213 -2.45 -3.30 -6.07
C SER A 213 -2.99 -4.69 -5.70
N SER A 214 -3.22 -5.58 -6.66
CA SER A 214 -3.52 -7.00 -6.40
C SER A 214 -2.69 -7.85 -7.36
N THR A 215 -2.34 -9.07 -6.95
CA THR A 215 -1.68 -10.08 -7.80
C THR A 215 -2.21 -11.48 -7.46
N HIS A 216 -1.73 -12.49 -8.17
CA HIS A 216 -2.01 -13.89 -7.84
C HIS A 216 -1.36 -14.35 -6.51
N ASP A 217 -0.45 -13.56 -5.93
CA ASP A 217 0.27 -13.88 -4.70
C ASP A 217 -0.08 -12.94 -3.53
N THR A 218 -0.87 -11.88 -3.76
CA THR A 218 -1.33 -11.03 -2.66
C THR A 218 -2.20 -11.82 -1.70
N LYS A 219 -1.98 -11.62 -0.40
CA LYS A 219 -2.67 -12.30 0.69
C LYS A 219 -4.14 -11.88 0.80
N LYS A 220 -4.49 -10.67 0.38
CA LYS A 220 -5.88 -10.19 0.27
C LYS A 220 -6.07 -9.36 -1.01
N GLY A 221 -7.32 -9.18 -1.42
CA GLY A 221 -7.70 -8.32 -2.54
C GLY A 221 -7.50 -6.83 -2.25
N GLU A 222 -7.47 -6.02 -3.30
CA GLU A 222 -7.21 -4.59 -3.19
C GLU A 222 -8.34 -3.81 -2.51
N ASP A 223 -9.59 -4.27 -2.69
CA ASP A 223 -10.77 -3.65 -2.10
C ASP A 223 -11.05 -4.18 -0.70
N PHE A 224 -10.63 -5.43 -0.40
CA PHE A 224 -10.55 -5.92 0.98
C PHE A 224 -9.74 -4.95 1.83
N ARG A 225 -8.52 -4.62 1.40
CA ARG A 225 -7.60 -3.75 2.17
C ARG A 225 -8.12 -2.33 2.24
N ALA A 226 -8.60 -1.77 1.13
CA ALA A 226 -9.18 -0.43 1.10
C ALA A 226 -10.39 -0.29 2.04
N ARG A 227 -11.24 -1.32 2.14
CA ARG A 227 -12.38 -1.36 3.07
C ARG A 227 -11.92 -1.36 4.53
N ILE A 228 -11.03 -2.26 4.92
CA ILE A 228 -10.63 -2.33 6.34
C ILE A 228 -9.73 -1.17 6.77
N ASN A 229 -9.05 -0.49 5.84
CA ASN A 229 -8.32 0.75 6.14
C ASN A 229 -9.21 1.83 6.79
N VAL A 230 -10.51 1.84 6.47
CA VAL A 230 -11.49 2.74 7.13
C VAL A 230 -11.55 2.55 8.64
N LEU A 231 -11.28 1.33 9.16
CA LEU A 231 -11.24 1.09 10.60
C LEU A 231 -10.14 1.91 11.29
N THR A 232 -9.07 2.24 10.56
CA THR A 232 -7.98 3.05 11.10
C THR A 232 -8.37 4.52 11.30
N ASP A 233 -9.40 4.99 10.58
CA ASP A 233 -10.00 6.31 10.79
C ASP A 233 -10.97 6.36 11.97
N LEU A 234 -11.45 5.19 12.41
CA LEU A 234 -12.54 5.02 13.36
C LEU A 234 -12.17 4.09 14.53
N PRO A 235 -11.05 4.29 15.25
CA PRO A 235 -10.57 3.33 16.24
C PRO A 235 -11.57 3.11 17.40
N GLN A 236 -12.34 4.13 17.80
CA GLN A 236 -13.36 3.96 18.85
C GLN A 236 -14.55 3.13 18.36
N VAL A 237 -15.01 3.35 17.12
CA VAL A 237 -16.06 2.51 16.51
C VAL A 237 -15.58 1.07 16.41
N TRP A 238 -14.32 0.87 16.04
CA TRP A 238 -13.71 -0.46 15.98
C TRP A 238 -13.68 -1.13 17.35
N GLN A 239 -13.19 -0.44 18.38
CA GLN A 239 -13.14 -0.97 19.74
C GLN A 239 -14.53 -1.35 20.27
N VAL A 240 -15.53 -0.48 20.08
CA VAL A 240 -16.92 -0.75 20.47
C VAL A 240 -17.48 -1.95 19.72
N ALA A 241 -17.24 -2.06 18.41
CA ALA A 241 -17.70 -3.20 17.63
C ALA A 241 -17.11 -4.53 18.14
N ILE A 242 -15.84 -4.57 18.53
CA ILE A 242 -15.23 -5.77 19.15
C ILE A 242 -15.88 -6.10 20.49
N GLN A 243 -16.18 -5.10 21.32
CA GLN A 243 -16.83 -5.29 22.63
C GLN A 243 -18.26 -5.81 22.48
N ASP A 244 -19.03 -5.20 21.58
CA ASP A 244 -20.39 -5.62 21.25
C ASP A 244 -20.37 -7.06 20.70
N PHE A 245 -19.43 -7.37 19.79
CA PHE A 245 -19.31 -8.68 19.18
C PHE A 245 -18.96 -9.77 20.21
N ASN A 246 -18.00 -9.49 21.10
CA ASN A 246 -17.68 -10.38 22.21
C ASN A 246 -18.88 -10.59 23.15
N SER A 247 -19.71 -9.57 23.35
CA SER A 247 -20.92 -9.67 24.18
C SER A 247 -21.98 -10.54 23.52
N ALA A 248 -22.24 -10.35 22.22
CA ALA A 248 -23.15 -11.18 21.44
C ALA A 248 -22.73 -12.66 21.42
N ILE A 249 -21.44 -12.94 21.22
CA ILE A 249 -20.89 -14.31 21.28
C ILE A 249 -21.13 -14.95 22.65
N LYS A 250 -20.94 -14.20 23.74
CA LYS A 250 -21.14 -14.72 25.10
C LYS A 250 -22.62 -14.95 25.44
N ASN A 251 -23.52 -14.18 24.83
CA ASN A 251 -24.97 -14.33 25.03
C ASN A 251 -25.58 -15.46 24.19
N SER A 252 -24.92 -15.84 23.08
CA SER A 252 -25.35 -16.97 22.25
C SER A 252 -25.00 -18.29 22.91
N GLU A 253 -26.01 -19.12 23.20
CA GLU A 253 -25.81 -20.47 23.76
C GLU A 253 -24.93 -21.33 22.87
N LYS A 254 -25.05 -21.17 21.54
CA LYS A 254 -24.29 -21.92 20.55
C LYS A 254 -22.84 -21.45 20.44
N LEU A 255 -22.61 -20.15 20.39
CA LEU A 255 -21.26 -19.59 20.19
C LEU A 255 -20.42 -19.55 21.47
N SER A 256 -21.05 -19.35 22.64
CA SER A 256 -20.33 -19.10 23.89
C SER A 256 -19.43 -20.26 24.32
N GLU A 257 -19.86 -21.51 24.11
CA GLU A 257 -19.07 -22.69 24.47
C GLU A 257 -17.92 -22.91 23.49
N ILE A 258 -18.17 -22.79 22.19
CA ILE A 258 -17.15 -22.89 21.15
C ILE A 258 -16.06 -21.83 21.37
N PHE A 259 -16.48 -20.59 21.67
CA PHE A 259 -15.58 -19.45 21.82
C PHE A 259 -14.55 -19.62 22.95
N LYS A 260 -14.88 -20.35 24.03
CA LYS A 260 -13.92 -20.63 25.13
C LYS A 260 -12.70 -21.42 24.66
N SER A 261 -12.87 -22.21 23.60
CA SER A 261 -11.83 -23.06 23.02
C SER A 261 -11.11 -22.38 21.85
N ILE A 262 -11.58 -21.22 21.39
CA ILE A 262 -10.93 -20.43 20.33
C ILE A 262 -9.87 -19.52 20.92
N HIS A 263 -8.68 -19.51 20.33
CA HIS A 263 -7.64 -18.58 20.73
C HIS A 263 -7.95 -17.16 20.25
N ASN A 264 -7.91 -16.17 21.15
CA ASN A 264 -8.27 -14.76 20.86
C ASN A 264 -7.60 -14.16 19.61
N ASN A 265 -6.32 -14.47 19.38
CA ASN A 265 -5.59 -13.97 18.20
C ASN A 265 -6.13 -14.54 16.85
N ASP A 266 -6.68 -15.75 16.85
CA ASP A 266 -7.31 -16.32 15.65
C ASP A 266 -8.69 -15.73 15.45
N PHE A 267 -9.47 -15.64 16.52
CA PHE A 267 -10.74 -14.92 16.51
C PHE A 267 -10.57 -13.52 15.90
N TYR A 268 -9.55 -12.78 16.32
CA TYR A 268 -9.31 -11.43 15.83
C TYR A 268 -8.88 -11.37 14.35
N LEU A 269 -8.13 -12.37 13.88
CA LEU A 269 -7.82 -12.55 12.46
C LEU A 269 -9.10 -12.80 11.66
N ILE A 270 -9.93 -13.75 12.11
CA ILE A 270 -11.16 -14.13 11.43
C ILE A 270 -12.16 -12.97 11.39
N PHE A 271 -12.32 -12.24 12.49
CA PHE A 271 -13.24 -11.11 12.54
C PHE A 271 -12.86 -10.01 11.54
N GLN A 272 -11.58 -9.62 11.48
CA GLN A 272 -11.11 -8.67 10.47
C GLN A 272 -11.22 -9.22 9.04
N THR A 273 -11.00 -10.53 8.86
CA THR A 273 -11.11 -11.20 7.55
C THR A 273 -12.54 -11.20 7.04
N ILE A 274 -13.51 -11.53 7.89
CA ILE A 274 -14.94 -11.47 7.57
C ILE A 274 -15.33 -10.07 7.11
N LEU A 275 -14.93 -9.03 7.86
CA LEU A 275 -15.24 -7.64 7.51
C LEU A 275 -14.66 -7.20 6.16
N GLY A 276 -13.45 -7.64 5.83
CA GLY A 276 -12.83 -7.32 4.56
C GLY A 276 -13.38 -8.12 3.38
N ALA A 277 -13.84 -9.35 3.60
CA ALA A 277 -14.14 -10.30 2.52
C ALA A 277 -15.64 -10.54 2.26
N ILE A 278 -16.53 -10.18 3.19
CA ILE A 278 -17.99 -10.29 2.97
C ILE A 278 -18.38 -9.50 1.70
N PRO A 279 -19.10 -10.11 0.74
CA PRO A 279 -19.59 -9.42 -0.45
C PRO A 279 -20.47 -8.21 -0.13
N TYR A 280 -20.49 -7.22 -1.02
CA TYR A 280 -21.39 -6.09 -0.86
C TYR A 280 -22.86 -6.53 -1.00
N PRO A 281 -23.81 -5.82 -0.37
CA PRO A 281 -25.23 -6.17 -0.46
C PRO A 281 -25.71 -6.27 -1.92
N GLY A 282 -26.33 -7.40 -2.26
CA GLY A 282 -26.88 -7.67 -3.59
C GLY A 282 -25.91 -8.26 -4.61
N GLU A 283 -24.63 -8.44 -4.26
CA GLU A 283 -23.68 -9.18 -5.08
C GLU A 283 -23.68 -10.68 -4.75
N ASP A 284 -23.18 -11.49 -5.70
CA ASP A 284 -23.04 -12.94 -5.51
C ASP A 284 -22.14 -13.23 -4.31
N ALA A 285 -22.56 -14.20 -3.48
CA ALA A 285 -21.80 -14.65 -2.35
C ALA A 285 -20.52 -15.40 -2.77
N ASP A 286 -20.45 -15.90 -4.02
CA ASP A 286 -19.35 -16.70 -4.54
C ASP A 286 -18.97 -17.87 -3.60
N GLU A 287 -19.97 -18.53 -3.00
CA GLU A 287 -19.76 -19.55 -1.96
C GLU A 287 -18.86 -19.05 -0.80
N PHE A 288 -19.12 -17.84 -0.28
CA PHE A 288 -18.31 -17.19 0.75
C PHE A 288 -17.95 -18.10 1.93
N ASP A 289 -18.89 -18.94 2.38
CA ASP A 289 -18.69 -19.95 3.42
C ASP A 289 -17.49 -20.86 3.12
N ASN A 290 -17.44 -21.41 1.89
CA ASN A 290 -16.35 -22.28 1.45
C ASN A 290 -15.03 -21.52 1.36
N ARG A 291 -15.06 -20.27 0.89
CA ARG A 291 -13.88 -19.40 0.78
C ARG A 291 -13.29 -19.12 2.17
N LEU A 292 -14.15 -18.84 3.15
CA LEU A 292 -13.76 -18.58 4.54
C LEU A 292 -13.18 -19.83 5.20
N VAL A 293 -13.79 -21.00 5.00
CA VAL A 293 -13.31 -22.29 5.52
C VAL A 293 -11.92 -22.62 4.99
N GLN A 294 -11.69 -22.48 3.68
CA GLN A 294 -10.38 -22.70 3.07
C GLN A 294 -9.33 -21.71 3.56
N PHE A 295 -9.70 -20.44 3.73
CA PHE A 295 -8.82 -19.44 4.32
C PHE A 295 -8.39 -19.82 5.74
N ILE A 296 -9.33 -20.26 6.59
CA ILE A 296 -9.05 -20.64 7.98
C ILE A 296 -8.02 -21.77 8.05
N GLU A 297 -8.22 -22.82 7.26
CA GLU A 297 -7.28 -23.95 7.18
C GLU A 297 -5.88 -23.47 6.82
N LYS A 298 -5.78 -22.70 5.73
CA LYS A 298 -4.49 -22.16 5.26
C LYS A 298 -3.86 -21.25 6.32
N ALA A 299 -4.62 -20.29 6.87
CA ALA A 299 -4.10 -19.34 7.84
C ALA A 299 -3.56 -20.02 9.11
N LEU A 300 -4.25 -21.04 9.62
CA LEU A 300 -3.80 -21.79 10.78
C LEU A 300 -2.50 -22.56 10.51
N ARG A 301 -2.39 -23.20 9.34
CA ARG A 301 -1.21 -23.99 8.94
C ARG A 301 0.00 -23.13 8.56
N GLU A 302 -0.21 -21.95 7.99
CA GLU A 302 0.84 -20.94 7.78
C GLU A 302 1.31 -20.33 9.12
N ALA A 303 0.39 -20.07 10.06
CA ALA A 303 0.76 -19.52 11.37
C ALA A 303 1.66 -20.45 12.21
N LYS A 304 1.53 -21.77 12.02
CA LYS A 304 2.32 -22.82 12.71
C LYS A 304 2.27 -22.67 14.23
N LYS A 305 1.07 -22.44 14.76
CA LYS A 305 0.83 -22.24 16.21
C LYS A 305 -0.13 -23.27 16.79
N ARG A 306 -1.23 -23.56 16.10
CA ARG A 306 -2.28 -24.49 16.56
C ARG A 306 -2.62 -25.56 15.52
N SER A 307 -2.11 -25.41 14.30
CA SER A 307 -2.07 -26.43 13.26
C SER A 307 -0.80 -26.23 12.41
N ASP A 308 -0.40 -27.25 11.66
CA ASP A 308 0.73 -27.23 10.72
C ASP A 308 0.36 -28.03 9.45
N TRP A 309 1.06 -27.79 8.35
CA TRP A 309 0.92 -28.58 7.12
C TRP A 309 1.42 -30.02 7.27
N ALA A 310 2.44 -30.25 8.10
CA ALA A 310 3.02 -31.58 8.32
C ALA A 310 2.22 -32.42 9.33
N GLU A 311 1.70 -31.78 10.38
CA GLU A 311 0.90 -32.41 11.43
C GLU A 311 -0.35 -31.55 11.70
N PRO A 312 -1.39 -31.67 10.84
CA PRO A 312 -2.61 -30.86 10.98
C PRO A 312 -3.38 -31.19 12.25
N ASN A 313 -3.87 -30.15 12.93
CA ASN A 313 -4.84 -30.27 14.01
C ASN A 313 -6.25 -30.04 13.45
N GLU A 314 -6.78 -31.06 12.77
CA GLU A 314 -8.08 -31.00 12.10
C GLU A 314 -9.24 -30.70 13.06
N GLU A 315 -9.12 -31.09 14.34
CA GLU A 315 -10.11 -30.79 15.37
C GLU A 315 -10.21 -29.28 15.62
N TYR A 316 -9.08 -28.60 15.83
CA TYR A 316 -9.07 -27.15 16.04
C TYR A 316 -9.41 -26.39 14.75
N GLU A 317 -8.96 -26.88 13.59
CA GLU A 317 -9.33 -26.30 12.29
C GLU A 317 -10.85 -26.32 12.12
N LYS A 318 -11.48 -27.48 12.33
CA LYS A 318 -12.93 -27.64 12.21
C LYS A 318 -13.68 -26.79 13.23
N LEU A 319 -13.19 -26.72 14.46
CA LEU A 319 -13.78 -25.88 15.51
C LEU A 319 -13.81 -24.39 15.10
N LEU A 320 -12.71 -23.86 14.57
CA LEU A 320 -12.64 -22.46 14.14
C LEU A 320 -13.46 -22.20 12.87
N GLN A 321 -13.51 -23.17 11.94
CA GLN A 321 -14.37 -23.10 10.76
C GLN A 321 -15.84 -23.04 11.15
N ASP A 322 -16.31 -23.95 12.00
CA ASP A 322 -17.70 -23.99 12.46
C ASP A 322 -18.07 -22.72 13.24
N PHE A 323 -17.16 -22.23 14.07
CA PHE A 323 -17.30 -20.94 14.74
C PHE A 323 -17.47 -19.80 13.74
N ALA A 324 -16.59 -19.71 12.74
CA ALA A 324 -16.61 -18.62 11.75
C ALA A 324 -17.87 -18.63 10.88
N LEU A 325 -18.35 -19.83 10.48
CA LEU A 325 -19.61 -19.98 9.76
C LEU A 325 -20.79 -19.53 10.63
N GLN A 326 -20.76 -19.81 11.94
CA GLN A 326 -21.82 -19.34 12.82
C GLN A 326 -21.80 -17.82 13.04
N LEU A 327 -20.62 -17.18 12.97
CA LEU A 327 -20.54 -15.72 13.05
C LEU A 327 -21.21 -14.99 11.87
N ILE A 328 -21.34 -15.67 10.74
CA ILE A 328 -21.92 -15.11 9.51
C ILE A 328 -23.35 -15.61 9.23
N ASP A 329 -23.92 -16.39 10.15
CA ASP A 329 -25.33 -16.80 10.09
C ASP A 329 -26.22 -15.57 10.33
N GLU A 330 -27.08 -15.25 9.37
CA GLU A 330 -27.95 -14.06 9.42
C GLU A 330 -28.90 -14.02 10.62
N ASN A 331 -29.14 -15.17 11.25
CA ASN A 331 -30.00 -15.29 12.43
C ASN A 331 -29.27 -15.00 13.76
N GLU A 332 -27.94 -14.89 13.76
CA GLU A 332 -27.16 -14.61 14.96
C GLU A 332 -26.98 -13.10 15.19
N GLU A 333 -26.98 -12.70 16.47
CA GLU A 333 -26.72 -11.30 16.87
C GLU A 333 -25.33 -10.82 16.41
N SER A 334 -24.37 -11.74 16.32
CA SER A 334 -23.02 -11.48 15.81
C SER A 334 -23.05 -10.94 14.37
N PHE A 335 -23.86 -11.53 13.48
CA PHE A 335 -24.01 -11.05 12.11
C PHE A 335 -24.66 -9.67 12.04
N ALA A 336 -25.60 -9.36 12.94
CA ALA A 336 -26.20 -8.02 13.01
C ALA A 336 -25.15 -6.95 13.34
N ILE A 337 -24.19 -7.26 14.21
CA ILE A 337 -23.06 -6.36 14.55
C ILE A 337 -22.11 -6.21 13.37
N ILE A 338 -21.77 -7.31 12.69
CA ILE A 338 -20.98 -7.28 11.44
C ILE A 338 -21.66 -6.39 10.40
N SER A 339 -22.94 -6.61 10.15
CA SER A 339 -23.73 -5.86 9.17
C SER A 339 -23.79 -4.37 9.51
N LYS A 340 -23.97 -4.02 10.79
CA LYS A 340 -23.95 -2.62 11.26
C LYS A 340 -22.60 -1.97 10.99
N LEU A 341 -21.50 -2.67 11.28
CA LEU A 341 -20.15 -2.16 11.03
C LEU A 341 -19.85 -2.05 9.54
N LEU A 342 -20.24 -3.04 8.73
CA LEU A 342 -20.09 -3.01 7.28
C LEU A 342 -20.84 -1.82 6.67
N ASN A 343 -22.10 -1.60 7.07
CA ASN A 343 -22.88 -0.44 6.63
C ASN A 343 -22.20 0.88 7.00
N ARG A 344 -21.52 0.94 8.17
CA ARG A 344 -20.78 2.12 8.59
C ARG A 344 -19.56 2.41 7.71
N ILE A 345 -18.87 1.39 7.21
CA ILE A 345 -17.57 1.56 6.53
C ILE A 345 -17.65 1.37 5.00
N ALA A 346 -18.72 0.78 4.47
CA ALA A 346 -18.82 0.34 3.07
C ALA A 346 -18.51 1.47 2.07
N ASP A 347 -19.15 2.62 2.23
CA ASP A 347 -19.05 3.73 1.28
C ASP A 347 -17.69 4.43 1.33
N PHE A 348 -17.11 4.54 2.53
CA PHE A 348 -15.73 5.02 2.70
C PHE A 348 -14.72 4.03 2.09
N GLY A 349 -14.96 2.73 2.23
CA GLY A 349 -14.13 1.69 1.62
C GLY A 349 -14.15 1.75 0.10
N ILE A 350 -15.35 1.94 -0.47
CA ILE A 350 -15.54 2.16 -1.91
C ILE A 350 -14.79 3.41 -2.38
N LEU A 351 -14.91 4.52 -1.65
CA LEU A 351 -14.18 5.75 -1.98
C LEU A 351 -12.67 5.55 -1.93
N ASN A 352 -12.15 4.87 -0.89
CA ASN A 352 -10.73 4.52 -0.77
C ASN A 352 -10.27 3.66 -1.96
N SER A 353 -11.07 2.67 -2.37
CA SER A 353 -10.79 1.83 -3.54
C SER A 353 -10.72 2.64 -4.84
N LEU A 354 -11.65 3.57 -5.06
CA LEU A 354 -11.68 4.41 -6.25
C LEU A 354 -10.51 5.42 -6.25
N ALA A 355 -10.18 5.99 -5.10
CA ALA A 355 -9.03 6.88 -4.94
C ALA A 355 -7.71 6.10 -5.17
N GLN A 356 -7.58 4.89 -4.63
CA GLN A 356 -6.47 3.99 -4.89
C GLN A 356 -6.34 3.67 -6.39
N LEU A 357 -7.45 3.42 -7.08
CA LEU A 357 -7.48 3.20 -8.52
C LEU A 357 -6.98 4.44 -9.29
N VAL A 358 -7.42 5.65 -8.93
CA VAL A 358 -6.92 6.89 -9.54
C VAL A 358 -5.41 7.03 -9.33
N LEU A 359 -4.93 6.87 -8.08
CA LEU A 359 -3.50 6.94 -7.77
C LEU A 359 -2.68 5.91 -8.54
N LYS A 360 -3.17 4.67 -8.68
CA LYS A 360 -2.54 3.61 -9.47
C LYS A 360 -2.26 4.06 -10.90
N PHE A 361 -3.21 4.77 -11.52
CA PHE A 361 -3.12 5.23 -12.90
C PHE A 361 -2.38 6.56 -13.09
N VAL A 362 -2.29 7.43 -12.08
CA VAL A 362 -1.76 8.80 -12.25
C VAL A 362 -0.42 9.07 -11.54
N CYS A 363 -0.01 8.23 -10.58
CA CYS A 363 1.32 8.29 -10.00
C CYS A 363 2.42 7.83 -10.99
N PRO A 364 3.71 8.14 -10.74
CA PRO A 364 4.83 7.60 -11.51
C PRO A 364 4.82 6.06 -11.53
N GLY A 365 5.22 5.45 -12.64
CA GLY A 365 5.10 4.01 -12.89
C GLY A 365 4.00 3.65 -13.89
N ILE A 366 3.88 2.36 -14.20
CA ILE A 366 2.91 1.77 -15.13
C ILE A 366 1.80 1.07 -14.35
N PRO A 367 0.52 1.46 -14.48
CA PRO A 367 -0.57 0.78 -13.77
C PRO A 367 -0.69 -0.67 -14.19
N ASP A 368 -0.84 -1.56 -13.20
CA ASP A 368 -1.16 -2.96 -13.39
C ASP A 368 -2.59 -3.25 -12.88
N VAL A 369 -3.33 -4.07 -13.62
CA VAL A 369 -4.71 -4.45 -13.29
C VAL A 369 -4.78 -5.96 -13.37
N TYR A 370 -4.74 -6.60 -12.21
CA TYR A 370 -4.91 -8.05 -12.11
C TYR A 370 -6.32 -8.43 -12.56
N GLN A 371 -6.45 -9.60 -13.19
CA GLN A 371 -7.70 -10.03 -13.82
C GLN A 371 -8.88 -9.97 -12.85
N GLY A 372 -9.97 -9.31 -13.26
CA GLY A 372 -11.19 -9.20 -12.47
C GLY A 372 -11.25 -8.00 -11.52
N THR A 373 -10.12 -7.34 -11.23
CA THR A 373 -10.03 -6.22 -10.27
C THR A 373 -10.59 -4.89 -10.78
N GLU A 374 -11.06 -4.85 -12.03
CA GLU A 374 -11.91 -3.78 -12.55
C GLU A 374 -13.29 -3.73 -11.88
N LEU A 375 -13.71 -4.80 -11.19
CA LEU A 375 -14.81 -4.81 -10.21
C LEU A 375 -14.25 -4.96 -8.77
N TRP A 376 -15.11 -5.16 -7.78
CA TRP A 376 -14.70 -5.31 -6.39
C TRP A 376 -13.92 -6.63 -6.17
N ASP A 377 -12.65 -6.51 -5.77
CA ASP A 377 -11.76 -7.60 -5.40
C ASP A 377 -11.68 -7.73 -3.87
N LEU A 378 -12.56 -8.58 -3.36
CA LEU A 378 -12.65 -8.97 -1.94
C LEU A 378 -12.05 -10.37 -1.72
N SER A 379 -11.14 -10.78 -2.60
CA SER A 379 -10.52 -12.10 -2.55
C SER A 379 -9.61 -12.26 -1.34
N LEU A 380 -9.46 -13.49 -0.89
CA LEU A 380 -8.50 -13.93 0.10
C LEU A 380 -7.25 -14.50 -0.60
N VAL A 381 -6.30 -15.00 0.19
CA VAL A 381 -5.05 -15.59 -0.33
C VAL A 381 -5.33 -16.78 -1.26
N ASP A 382 -4.40 -17.06 -2.18
CA ASP A 382 -4.38 -18.27 -3.04
C ASP A 382 -4.87 -19.52 -2.29
N PRO A 383 -5.83 -20.30 -2.84
CA PRO A 383 -6.39 -20.21 -4.20
C PRO A 383 -7.57 -19.26 -4.41
N ASP A 384 -8.05 -18.54 -3.40
CA ASP A 384 -9.25 -17.70 -3.54
C ASP A 384 -9.09 -16.57 -4.58
N ASN A 385 -7.90 -15.96 -4.65
CA ASN A 385 -7.55 -14.93 -5.65
C ASN A 385 -7.29 -15.48 -7.08
N ARG A 386 -7.50 -16.79 -7.30
CA ARG A 386 -7.38 -17.47 -8.61
C ARG A 386 -8.70 -17.98 -9.16
N ARG A 387 -9.83 -17.64 -8.52
CA ARG A 387 -11.18 -17.96 -9.00
C ARG A 387 -11.40 -17.42 -10.43
N PRO A 388 -12.24 -18.11 -11.23
CA PRO A 388 -12.51 -17.68 -12.60
C PRO A 388 -13.16 -16.30 -12.63
N VAL A 389 -12.82 -15.52 -13.66
CA VAL A 389 -13.36 -14.18 -13.88
C VAL A 389 -14.57 -14.26 -14.81
N ASP A 390 -15.71 -13.73 -14.38
CA ASP A 390 -16.89 -13.57 -15.23
C ASP A 390 -16.71 -12.39 -16.20
N TYR A 391 -16.15 -12.67 -17.37
CA TYR A 391 -15.96 -11.70 -18.44
C TYR A 391 -17.26 -11.33 -19.19
N GLU A 392 -18.31 -12.16 -19.10
CA GLU A 392 -19.60 -11.87 -19.73
C GLU A 392 -20.31 -10.73 -18.99
N LYS A 393 -20.38 -10.81 -17.65
CA LYS A 393 -20.90 -9.73 -16.78
C LYS A 393 -20.18 -8.39 -17.04
N ARG A 394 -18.85 -8.42 -17.15
CA ARG A 394 -18.03 -7.23 -17.42
C ARG A 394 -18.28 -6.65 -18.81
N SER A 395 -18.42 -7.52 -19.82
CA SER A 395 -18.72 -7.10 -21.18
C SER A 395 -20.08 -6.42 -21.27
N GLN A 396 -21.08 -6.90 -20.54
CA GLN A 396 -22.39 -6.26 -20.41
C GLN A 396 -22.27 -4.90 -19.72
N PHE A 397 -21.62 -4.83 -18.56
CA PHE A 397 -21.46 -3.60 -17.80
C PHE A 397 -20.70 -2.49 -18.56
N ILE A 398 -19.72 -2.84 -19.40
CA ILE A 398 -18.97 -1.87 -20.22
C ILE A 398 -19.83 -1.19 -21.29
N GLN A 399 -20.89 -1.85 -21.75
CA GLN A 399 -21.81 -1.36 -22.78
C GLN A 399 -22.93 -0.50 -22.21
N GLU A 400 -23.24 -0.63 -20.92
CA GLU A 400 -24.25 0.19 -20.26
C GLU A 400 -23.80 1.65 -20.15
N GLU A 401 -24.67 2.56 -20.58
CA GLU A 401 -24.51 3.99 -20.31
C GLU A 401 -25.19 4.32 -18.99
N SER A 402 -24.45 4.96 -18.09
CA SER A 402 -24.97 5.40 -16.79
C SER A 402 -24.34 6.73 -16.41
N SER A 403 -25.15 7.60 -15.83
CA SER A 403 -24.68 8.83 -15.20
C SER A 403 -23.85 8.50 -13.95
N LEU A 404 -23.00 9.43 -13.52
CA LEU A 404 -22.21 9.25 -12.31
C LEU A 404 -23.08 9.01 -11.07
N LYS A 405 -24.23 9.67 -11.00
CA LYS A 405 -25.21 9.53 -9.93
C LYS A 405 -25.80 8.12 -9.86
N GLU A 406 -26.14 7.53 -11.01
CA GLU A 406 -26.65 6.15 -11.09
C GLU A 406 -25.57 5.13 -10.74
N LEU A 407 -24.32 5.38 -11.17
CA LEU A 407 -23.17 4.56 -10.80
C LEU A 407 -22.92 4.61 -9.29
N TRP A 408 -23.04 5.79 -8.66
CA TRP A 408 -22.93 5.90 -7.20
C TRP A 408 -24.11 5.25 -6.49
N SER A 409 -25.35 5.46 -6.94
CA SER A 409 -26.50 4.81 -6.29
C SER A 409 -26.41 3.28 -6.34
N SER A 410 -25.81 2.73 -7.39
CA SER A 410 -25.57 1.29 -7.59
C SER A 410 -24.13 0.84 -7.29
N ARG A 411 -23.37 1.64 -6.52
CA ARG A 411 -21.94 1.45 -6.23
C ARG A 411 -21.54 0.04 -5.78
N TYR A 412 -22.39 -0.67 -5.04
CA TYR A 412 -22.14 -2.03 -4.56
C TYR A 412 -21.90 -3.04 -5.70
N SER A 413 -22.40 -2.77 -6.90
CA SER A 413 -22.19 -3.62 -8.09
C SER A 413 -20.77 -3.58 -8.68
N GLY A 414 -19.96 -2.58 -8.31
CA GLY A 414 -18.63 -2.38 -8.89
C GLY A 414 -18.63 -1.75 -10.27
N LYS A 415 -19.81 -1.51 -10.89
CA LYS A 415 -19.94 -0.80 -12.17
C LYS A 415 -19.18 0.52 -12.20
N ILE A 416 -19.21 1.26 -11.10
CA ILE A 416 -18.51 2.53 -10.96
C ILE A 416 -16.97 2.38 -11.05
N LYS A 417 -16.42 1.29 -10.52
CA LYS A 417 -14.99 0.98 -10.58
C LYS A 417 -14.58 0.60 -12.00
N LEU A 418 -15.40 -0.18 -12.69
CA LEU A 418 -15.19 -0.56 -14.09
C LEU A 418 -15.24 0.65 -15.01
N TRP A 419 -16.24 1.51 -14.82
CA TRP A 419 -16.37 2.79 -15.52
C TRP A 419 -15.12 3.67 -15.33
N LEU A 420 -14.68 3.82 -14.07
CA LEU A 420 -13.51 4.63 -13.75
C LEU A 420 -12.23 4.03 -14.34
N THR A 421 -12.07 2.70 -14.31
CA THR A 421 -10.95 1.99 -14.93
C THR A 421 -10.87 2.27 -16.43
N LYS A 422 -11.99 2.14 -17.16
CA LYS A 422 -12.08 2.44 -18.60
C LYS A 422 -11.70 3.90 -18.88
N LYS A 423 -12.21 4.84 -18.09
CA LYS A 423 -11.93 6.27 -18.21
C LYS A 423 -10.44 6.58 -17.97
N LEU A 424 -9.84 6.00 -16.93
CA LEU A 424 -8.42 6.20 -16.60
C LEU A 424 -7.47 5.58 -17.63
N ILE A 425 -7.78 4.40 -18.18
CA ILE A 425 -7.00 3.78 -19.26
C ILE A 425 -6.95 4.70 -20.48
N ASN A 426 -8.11 5.20 -20.92
CA ASN A 426 -8.19 6.09 -22.07
C ASN A 426 -7.49 7.43 -21.80
N PHE A 427 -7.72 8.03 -20.64
CA PHE A 427 -7.07 9.28 -20.26
C PHE A 427 -5.54 9.16 -20.22
N ARG A 428 -5.03 8.07 -19.66
CA ARG A 428 -3.59 7.80 -19.62
C ARG A 428 -3.02 7.56 -21.01
N LYS A 429 -3.75 6.88 -21.90
CA LYS A 429 -3.36 6.67 -23.31
C LYS A 429 -3.27 7.98 -24.09
N GLU A 430 -4.23 8.88 -23.90
CA GLU A 430 -4.26 10.21 -24.56
C GLU A 430 -3.17 11.17 -24.03
N ASN A 431 -2.70 10.92 -22.80
CA ASN A 431 -1.70 11.73 -22.09
C ASN A 431 -0.43 10.95 -21.73
N GLN A 432 -0.02 10.01 -22.59
CA GLN A 432 1.11 9.11 -22.34
C GLN A 432 2.39 9.84 -21.92
N ASP A 433 2.74 10.95 -22.58
CA ASP A 433 3.95 11.71 -22.26
C ASP A 433 3.91 12.30 -20.85
N VAL A 434 2.75 12.80 -20.41
CA VAL A 434 2.56 13.36 -19.06
C VAL A 434 2.81 12.29 -18.00
N PHE A 435 2.33 11.07 -18.23
CA PHE A 435 2.41 10.01 -17.23
C PHE A 435 3.71 9.21 -17.26
N THR A 436 4.39 9.14 -18.40
CA THR A 436 5.67 8.41 -18.56
C THR A 436 6.89 9.29 -18.32
N GLN A 437 6.83 10.57 -18.70
CA GLN A 437 7.97 11.49 -18.63
C GLN A 437 7.70 12.73 -17.77
N GLY A 438 6.44 13.04 -17.47
CA GLY A 438 6.09 14.27 -16.78
C GLY A 438 6.41 14.27 -15.29
N ASP A 439 6.90 15.41 -14.81
CA ASP A 439 7.29 15.71 -13.43
C ASP A 439 6.14 15.42 -12.46
N TYR A 440 6.48 14.91 -11.28
CA TYR A 440 5.58 14.80 -10.13
C TYR A 440 5.80 16.00 -9.22
N ILE A 441 4.78 16.86 -9.09
CA ILE A 441 4.87 18.11 -8.34
C ILE A 441 3.86 18.04 -7.18
N PRO A 442 4.31 17.82 -5.93
CA PRO A 442 3.44 17.95 -4.76
C PRO A 442 2.77 19.33 -4.72
N LEU A 443 1.48 19.37 -4.42
CA LEU A 443 0.74 20.63 -4.28
C LEU A 443 0.37 20.86 -2.82
N LYS A 444 0.55 22.10 -2.35
CA LYS A 444 0.14 22.48 -1.00
C LYS A 444 -1.38 22.57 -0.94
N VAL A 445 -1.95 22.11 0.16
CA VAL A 445 -3.36 22.30 0.51
C VAL A 445 -3.44 23.22 1.72
N GLU A 446 -4.40 24.13 1.73
CA GLU A 446 -4.69 25.03 2.85
C GLU A 446 -6.18 25.00 3.18
N GLY A 447 -6.56 25.49 4.38
CA GLY A 447 -7.93 25.54 4.86
C GLY A 447 -8.26 24.45 5.90
N THR A 448 -9.54 24.34 6.24
CA THR A 448 -10.02 23.52 7.37
C THR A 448 -9.59 22.05 7.29
N TYR A 449 -9.65 21.44 6.10
CA TYR A 449 -9.40 19.99 5.91
C TYR A 449 -8.11 19.70 5.13
N HIS A 450 -7.08 20.54 5.26
CA HIS A 450 -5.84 20.39 4.51
C HIS A 450 -5.12 19.06 4.76
N ASP A 451 -5.20 18.51 5.97
CA ASP A 451 -4.61 17.20 6.33
C ASP A 451 -5.37 16.01 5.72
N ASN A 452 -6.59 16.22 5.21
CA ASN A 452 -7.46 15.20 4.66
C ASN A 452 -7.41 15.13 3.12
N ILE A 453 -6.45 15.80 2.49
CA ILE A 453 -6.34 15.84 1.03
C ILE A 453 -4.89 15.54 0.63
N LEU A 454 -4.70 14.54 -0.23
CA LEU A 454 -3.49 14.41 -1.03
C LEU A 454 -3.71 15.17 -2.34
N ALA A 455 -2.82 16.12 -2.68
CA ALA A 455 -2.85 16.84 -3.95
C ALA A 455 -1.47 16.88 -4.62
N PHE A 456 -1.45 16.67 -5.94
CA PHE A 456 -0.23 16.82 -6.74
C PHE A 456 -0.57 17.11 -8.21
N ALA A 457 0.42 17.57 -8.97
CA ALA A 457 0.33 17.71 -10.41
C ALA A 457 1.29 16.76 -11.13
N ARG A 458 0.87 16.31 -12.32
CA ARG A 458 1.74 15.74 -13.34
C ARG A 458 1.94 16.77 -14.46
N LYS A 459 3.18 17.10 -14.77
CA LYS A 459 3.51 18.15 -15.76
C LYS A 459 4.47 17.63 -16.82
N TYR A 460 4.10 17.77 -18.09
CA TYR A 460 5.04 17.58 -19.19
C TYR A 460 4.88 18.69 -20.23
N LYS A 461 5.94 19.49 -20.41
CA LYS A 461 5.91 20.70 -21.24
C LYS A 461 4.76 21.62 -20.81
N GLN A 462 3.78 21.85 -21.70
CA GLN A 462 2.62 22.72 -21.49
C GLN A 462 1.33 21.94 -21.12
N ARG A 463 1.45 20.65 -20.81
CA ARG A 463 0.34 19.83 -20.31
C ARG A 463 0.47 19.64 -18.81
N TYR A 464 -0.64 19.85 -18.10
CA TYR A 464 -0.72 19.80 -16.66
C TYR A 464 -1.96 19.01 -16.28
N VAL A 465 -1.78 18.00 -15.45
CA VAL A 465 -2.87 17.25 -14.84
C VAL A 465 -2.78 17.46 -13.34
N VAL A 466 -3.85 17.96 -12.71
CA VAL A 466 -3.93 18.11 -11.25
C VAL A 466 -4.81 17.01 -10.69
N ILE A 467 -4.32 16.37 -9.64
CA ILE A 467 -4.94 15.24 -8.97
C ILE A 467 -5.13 15.60 -7.51
N ALA A 468 -6.32 15.31 -6.98
CA ALA A 468 -6.60 15.41 -5.56
C ALA A 468 -7.50 14.26 -5.10
N VAL A 469 -7.16 13.63 -3.98
CA VAL A 469 -7.95 12.55 -3.37
C VAL A 469 -8.14 12.77 -1.87
N PRO A 470 -9.28 12.38 -1.30
CA PRO A 470 -9.55 12.49 0.12
C PRO A 470 -8.82 11.39 0.89
N LEU A 471 -8.40 11.73 2.11
CA LEU A 471 -7.77 10.85 3.08
C LEU A 471 -8.54 10.94 4.40
N GLY A 472 -8.82 9.80 5.01
CA GLY A 472 -9.44 9.75 6.33
C GLY A 472 -10.84 10.35 6.40
N LEU A 473 -11.62 10.31 5.31
CA LEU A 473 -12.93 10.99 5.25
C LEU A 473 -13.89 10.46 6.33
N ALA A 474 -13.77 9.20 6.73
CA ALA A 474 -14.57 8.60 7.79
C ALA A 474 -14.39 9.29 9.16
N THR A 475 -13.25 9.95 9.40
CA THR A 475 -12.99 10.71 10.63
C THR A 475 -13.81 12.00 10.69
N ILE A 476 -14.15 12.59 9.54
CA ILE A 476 -14.73 13.94 9.44
C ILE A 476 -16.13 13.99 8.81
N SER A 477 -16.66 12.86 8.36
CA SER A 477 -17.94 12.75 7.64
C SER A 477 -18.80 11.59 8.15
N GLN A 478 -20.10 11.68 7.92
CA GLN A 478 -21.00 10.51 7.93
C GLN A 478 -21.09 9.89 6.53
N ALA A 479 -21.54 8.62 6.42
CA ALA A 479 -21.56 7.90 5.14
C ALA A 479 -22.56 8.51 4.16
N GLU A 480 -23.71 8.95 4.68
CA GLU A 480 -24.80 9.58 3.94
C GLU A 480 -24.39 10.94 3.33
N GLU A 481 -23.34 11.55 3.89
CA GLU A 481 -22.85 12.86 3.51
C GLU A 481 -21.76 12.81 2.44
N ILE A 482 -21.15 11.64 2.16
CA ILE A 482 -19.96 11.52 1.30
C ILE A 482 -20.16 12.24 -0.03
N ALA A 483 -21.23 11.95 -0.76
CA ALA A 483 -21.45 12.51 -2.10
C ALA A 483 -21.58 14.05 -2.11
N ASN A 484 -21.97 14.66 -0.97
CA ASN A 484 -22.20 16.09 -0.83
C ASN A 484 -21.34 16.72 0.29
N PHE A 485 -20.23 16.07 0.65
CA PHE A 485 -19.39 16.53 1.75
C PHE A 485 -18.84 17.92 1.44
N ASN A 486 -18.99 18.85 2.39
CA ASN A 486 -18.57 20.23 2.21
C ASN A 486 -17.15 20.43 2.76
N TRP A 487 -16.19 20.64 1.86
CA TRP A 487 -14.79 20.89 2.18
C TRP A 487 -14.51 22.31 2.71
N LEU A 488 -15.54 23.12 2.97
CA LEU A 488 -15.45 24.48 3.50
C LEU A 488 -14.50 25.36 2.67
N ASP A 489 -13.51 25.97 3.30
CA ASP A 489 -12.50 26.86 2.72
C ASP A 489 -11.27 26.10 2.18
N THR A 490 -11.32 24.76 2.15
CA THR A 490 -10.16 23.96 1.75
C THR A 490 -9.83 24.16 0.27
N GLN A 491 -8.58 24.51 -0.01
CA GLN A 491 -8.11 24.89 -1.34
C GLN A 491 -6.73 24.31 -1.66
N ILE A 492 -6.53 23.99 -2.93
CA ILE A 492 -5.26 23.54 -3.50
C ILE A 492 -4.53 24.76 -4.04
N ILE A 493 -3.31 24.98 -3.56
CA ILE A 493 -2.45 26.08 -3.97
C ILE A 493 -1.76 25.72 -5.27
N LEU A 494 -2.03 26.48 -6.33
CA LEU A 494 -1.43 26.26 -7.64
C LEU A 494 -0.20 27.15 -7.85
N PRO A 495 0.87 26.64 -8.50
CA PRO A 495 1.96 27.48 -8.98
C PRO A 495 1.45 28.56 -9.94
N LYS A 496 2.05 29.75 -9.90
CA LYS A 496 1.58 30.94 -10.64
C LYS A 496 1.57 30.76 -12.16
N GLU A 497 2.43 29.88 -12.67
CA GLU A 497 2.55 29.57 -14.09
C GLU A 497 1.50 28.56 -14.59
N PHE A 498 0.65 28.02 -13.71
CA PHE A 498 -0.36 27.04 -14.11
C PHE A 498 -1.55 27.72 -14.79
N PRO A 499 -2.13 27.11 -15.83
CA PRO A 499 -3.30 27.67 -16.51
C PRO A 499 -4.50 27.80 -15.57
N THR A 500 -5.37 28.76 -15.86
CA THR A 500 -6.55 29.09 -15.05
C THR A 500 -7.85 28.47 -15.56
N SER A 501 -7.83 27.72 -16.66
CA SER A 501 -9.00 26.93 -17.08
C SER A 501 -8.67 25.46 -17.03
N TRP A 502 -9.67 24.62 -16.80
CA TRP A 502 -9.49 23.17 -16.74
C TRP A 502 -10.71 22.40 -17.23
N ARG A 503 -10.48 21.14 -17.56
CA ARG A 503 -11.54 20.14 -17.75
C ARG A 503 -11.49 19.14 -16.61
N ASN A 504 -12.60 18.92 -15.93
CA ASN A 504 -12.75 17.81 -15.00
C ASN A 504 -12.93 16.52 -15.80
N ILE A 505 -12.00 15.57 -15.65
CA ILE A 505 -11.99 14.34 -16.45
C ILE A 505 -13.08 13.38 -15.99
N ILE A 506 -13.41 13.39 -14.70
CA ILE A 506 -14.45 12.53 -14.12
C ILE A 506 -15.83 13.00 -14.57
N THR A 507 -16.16 14.28 -14.36
CA THR A 507 -17.48 14.86 -14.65
C THR A 507 -17.63 15.38 -16.08
N GLU A 508 -16.52 15.48 -16.82
CA GLU A 508 -16.42 16.02 -18.19
C GLU A 508 -16.81 17.50 -18.35
N LYS A 509 -16.89 18.24 -17.25
CA LYS A 509 -17.22 19.67 -17.24
C LYS A 509 -15.98 20.53 -17.45
N ASP A 510 -16.11 21.55 -18.29
CA ASP A 510 -15.12 22.61 -18.44
C ASP A 510 -15.42 23.74 -17.46
N GLU A 511 -14.40 24.18 -16.73
CA GLU A 511 -14.51 25.21 -15.72
C GLU A 511 -13.35 26.20 -15.85
N VAL A 512 -13.56 27.39 -15.29
CA VAL A 512 -12.58 28.46 -15.26
C VAL A 512 -12.40 28.89 -13.81
N LYS A 513 -11.15 29.07 -13.41
CA LYS A 513 -10.76 29.64 -12.13
C LYS A 513 -11.49 30.95 -11.90
N ASP A 514 -11.93 31.14 -10.67
CA ASP A 514 -12.39 32.45 -10.23
C ASP A 514 -11.24 33.46 -10.33
N ILE A 515 -11.45 34.56 -11.03
CA ILE A 515 -10.45 35.61 -11.28
C ILE A 515 -9.98 36.24 -9.96
N LEU A 516 -10.81 36.17 -8.91
CA LEU A 516 -10.50 36.71 -7.59
C LEU A 516 -9.72 35.74 -6.68
N ASN A 517 -9.62 34.46 -7.03
CA ASN A 517 -8.94 33.44 -6.23
C ASN A 517 -7.79 32.80 -7.00
N GLU A 518 -6.56 32.91 -6.47
CA GLU A 518 -5.36 32.30 -7.06
C GLU A 518 -5.25 30.77 -6.86
N ASN A 519 -6.25 30.14 -6.23
CA ASN A 519 -6.23 28.72 -5.87
C ASN A 519 -7.48 27.99 -6.39
N ILE A 520 -7.54 26.67 -6.24
CA ILE A 520 -8.73 25.87 -6.57
C ILE A 520 -9.39 25.39 -5.27
N LEU A 521 -10.67 25.70 -5.08
CA LEU A 521 -11.44 25.14 -3.96
C LEU A 521 -11.66 23.64 -4.19
N VAL A 522 -11.45 22.83 -3.16
CA VAL A 522 -11.67 21.37 -3.26
C VAL A 522 -13.11 21.06 -3.67
N ASN A 523 -14.08 21.84 -3.19
CA ASN A 523 -15.49 21.74 -3.57
C ASN A 523 -15.77 21.97 -5.08
N GLN A 524 -14.87 22.62 -5.83
CA GLN A 524 -14.99 22.74 -7.29
C GLN A 524 -14.54 21.46 -7.99
N LEU A 525 -13.60 20.73 -7.40
CA LEU A 525 -13.04 19.50 -7.96
C LEU A 525 -13.84 18.26 -7.57
N PHE A 526 -14.23 18.21 -6.30
CA PHE A 526 -14.85 17.07 -5.67
C PHE A 526 -16.35 17.16 -5.89
N GLY A 527 -16.82 16.49 -6.95
CA GLY A 527 -18.24 16.24 -7.17
C GLY A 527 -18.72 15.01 -6.39
N GLU A 528 -19.72 14.32 -6.92
CA GLU A 528 -20.34 13.14 -6.28
C GLU A 528 -19.35 12.04 -5.88
N LEU A 529 -18.24 11.89 -6.63
CA LEU A 529 -17.19 10.90 -6.35
C LEU A 529 -16.13 11.34 -5.34
N GLN A 530 -16.17 12.60 -4.87
CA GLN A 530 -15.19 13.15 -3.94
C GLN A 530 -13.73 12.95 -4.38
N ILE A 531 -13.45 12.93 -5.69
CA ILE A 531 -12.10 12.80 -6.26
C ILE A 531 -11.92 13.85 -7.34
N GLY A 532 -10.77 14.53 -7.33
CA GLY A 532 -10.37 15.51 -8.32
C GLY A 532 -9.37 14.93 -9.33
N LEU A 533 -9.73 14.95 -10.60
CA LEU A 533 -8.82 14.68 -11.71
C LEU A 533 -9.12 15.68 -12.83
N ILE A 534 -8.23 16.66 -13.01
CA ILE A 534 -8.44 17.74 -13.98
C ILE A 534 -7.23 17.89 -14.91
N GLU A 535 -7.50 18.25 -16.16
CA GLU A 535 -6.50 18.67 -17.13
C GLU A 535 -6.57 20.20 -17.29
N LEU A 536 -5.47 20.90 -17.02
CA LEU A 536 -5.43 22.35 -17.18
C LEU A 536 -5.28 22.72 -18.66
N LYS A 537 -6.09 23.68 -19.09
CA LYS A 537 -6.13 24.22 -20.44
C LYS A 537 -5.61 25.64 -20.44
N ASN A 538 -4.72 25.94 -21.36
CA ASN A 538 -4.47 27.33 -21.75
C ASN A 538 -5.67 27.80 -22.56
N LYS A 539 -6.45 28.75 -22.03
CA LYS A 539 -7.44 29.43 -22.85
C LYS A 539 -6.68 30.10 -24.00
N PRO A 540 -7.04 29.87 -25.28
CA PRO A 540 -6.57 30.74 -26.32
C PRO A 540 -7.06 32.13 -25.95
N ILE A 541 -6.16 33.09 -25.79
CA ILE A 541 -6.56 34.49 -25.81
C ILE A 541 -7.13 34.66 -27.22
N GLU A 542 -8.45 34.70 -27.36
CA GLU A 542 -9.06 35.31 -28.53
C GLU A 542 -8.56 36.75 -28.53
N ARG A 543 -7.45 36.99 -29.22
CA ARG A 543 -7.12 38.32 -29.69
C ARG A 543 -8.27 38.66 -30.62
N SER A 544 -9.30 39.31 -30.10
CA SER A 544 -10.12 40.15 -30.95
C SER A 544 -9.11 40.99 -31.72
N ALA A 545 -9.09 40.84 -33.04
CA ALA A 545 -8.31 41.69 -33.90
C ALA A 545 -8.94 43.08 -33.78
N GLY A 546 -8.65 43.77 -32.68
CA GLY A 546 -8.84 45.19 -32.57
C GLY A 546 -7.98 45.77 -33.68
N ILE A 547 -8.63 46.19 -34.76
CA ILE A 547 -7.98 46.95 -35.82
C ILE A 547 -7.44 48.19 -35.11
N LEU A 548 -6.12 48.22 -34.88
CA LEU A 548 -5.40 49.43 -34.51
C LEU A 548 -5.48 50.36 -35.72
N MET A 549 -6.58 51.12 -35.81
CA MET A 549 -6.65 52.23 -36.74
C MET A 549 -5.79 53.37 -36.23
N HIS A 550 -4.79 53.74 -37.01
CA HIS A 550 -4.01 54.95 -36.83
C HIS A 550 -4.95 56.17 -36.78
N ILE A 551 -4.62 57.20 -35.98
CA ILE A 551 -5.49 58.36 -35.74
C ILE A 551 -5.86 59.14 -37.02
N THR A 552 -5.14 58.89 -38.12
CA THR A 552 -5.37 59.45 -39.46
C THR A 552 -6.49 58.76 -40.24
N SER A 553 -7.05 57.65 -39.76
CA SER A 553 -8.12 56.90 -40.43
C SER A 553 -9.53 57.46 -40.17
N LEU A 554 -9.65 58.56 -39.43
CA LEU A 554 -10.91 59.27 -39.22
C LEU A 554 -11.05 60.42 -40.23
N PRO A 555 -12.09 60.47 -41.07
CA PRO A 555 -12.35 61.62 -41.92
C PRO A 555 -12.80 62.81 -41.06
N SER A 556 -11.87 63.73 -40.77
CA SER A 556 -12.15 65.03 -40.16
C SER A 556 -12.54 66.05 -41.24
N LYS A 557 -13.61 66.83 -41.00
CA LYS A 557 -14.11 67.88 -41.91
C LYS A 557 -13.47 69.24 -41.65
N THR A 558 -12.34 69.29 -40.95
CA THR A 558 -11.69 70.53 -40.50
C THR A 558 -10.18 70.37 -40.55
N GLU A 559 -9.56 71.26 -41.32
CA GLU A 559 -8.11 71.39 -41.50
C GLU A 559 -7.42 71.65 -40.16
N LEU A 560 -6.46 70.80 -39.79
CA LEU A 560 -5.49 71.09 -38.74
C LEU A 560 -4.11 71.17 -39.37
N VAL A 561 -3.54 72.37 -39.28
CA VAL A 561 -2.22 72.77 -39.77
C VAL A 561 -1.15 71.92 -39.09
N ILE A 562 -0.30 71.28 -39.91
CA ILE A 562 0.88 70.53 -39.46
C ILE A 562 1.94 71.54 -38.99
N LEU A 563 2.28 71.51 -37.70
CA LEU A 563 3.52 72.09 -37.20
C LEU A 563 4.59 71.00 -37.16
N ASP A 564 5.63 71.21 -37.96
CA ASP A 564 6.86 70.42 -38.00
C ASP A 564 7.50 70.27 -36.62
N LEU A 565 7.60 69.04 -36.11
CA LEU A 565 8.55 68.68 -35.07
C LEU A 565 9.32 67.42 -35.52
N LYS A 566 10.62 67.60 -35.74
CA LYS A 566 11.60 66.56 -36.05
C LYS A 566 12.00 65.75 -34.81
N PRO A 567 12.59 64.55 -34.98
CA PRO A 567 12.40 63.39 -34.11
C PRO A 567 13.38 63.34 -32.93
N ILE A 568 12.92 62.73 -31.83
CA ILE A 568 13.79 62.15 -30.80
C ILE A 568 13.51 60.64 -30.79
N ASP A 569 14.53 59.87 -31.15
CA ASP A 569 14.53 58.41 -31.14
C ASP A 569 14.36 57.89 -29.70
N LEU A 570 13.28 57.14 -29.48
CA LEU A 570 13.06 56.32 -28.28
C LEU A 570 13.27 54.85 -28.66
N LEU A 571 14.43 54.32 -28.27
CA LEU A 571 14.70 52.89 -28.18
C LEU A 571 13.78 52.28 -27.10
N ILE A 572 13.00 51.28 -27.48
CA ILE A 572 12.15 50.46 -26.61
C ILE A 572 12.57 49.00 -26.75
N PHE A 573 12.68 48.33 -25.60
CA PHE A 573 12.85 46.89 -25.38
C PHE A 573 11.71 46.03 -25.93
#